data_AF-B1LU03-F1
#
_entry.id   AF-B1LU03-F1
#
_cell.length_a   1.000
_cell.length_b   1.000
_cell.length_c   1.000
_cell.angle_alpha   90.00
_cell.angle_beta   90.00
_cell.angle_gamma   90.00
#
_symmetry.space_group_name_H-M   'P 1'
#
loop_
_entity.id
_entity.type
_entity.pdbx_description
1 polymer ?
#
loop_
_entity_poly.entity_id
_entity_poly.type
_entity_poly.pdbx_seq_one_letter_code
_entity_poly.pdbx_strand_id
1 'polypeptide(L)'
;MSAAPRSGTLPAVFMRGGTSKALMLHRRDVPGDLAAWEPVFLSAMDSPDPFGRQLNGMGGGVSSVSKICVVERSARPDADIDYTFVQVVVRDGRIDLSGNCGNMLAAVGPFAVNEGLVEVPDGPVRLRIFNTNTRKRIAATFAVEGGRSVYRGDLAIPGVAGTGAPIQLDFLDPGGATTGRLLPTGTVRQRLDVPGLGAIEASLIDAANACVFVRAADLGLAGTELPAALEAVPGLLDRLARIRRAGSVAMGIAPDVEAAARVVHVPFVGLVAPPQESGSLSGDAIRAAEIDLTARVVSNGVPHQALPLTATLCLAVAARLEGSLVHEAARPTGAALRVGMPSGILTADAAVTRGADGWRAERGAFFRTARPLMRGAVFYDAPPPV
;
A
#
# COMPACT_ATOMS: atom_id res chain seq x y z
N MET A 1 4.01 -44.59 7.70
CA MET A 1 5.34 -44.18 7.20
C MET A 1 5.12 -42.91 6.40
N SER A 2 5.54 -41.75 6.90
CA SER A 2 5.51 -40.51 6.13
C SER A 2 6.47 -40.66 4.95
N ALA A 3 6.02 -40.42 3.71
CA ALA A 3 6.92 -40.36 2.58
C ALA A 3 8.04 -39.33 2.87
N ALA A 4 9.29 -39.67 2.56
CA ALA A 4 10.41 -38.75 2.74
C ALA A 4 10.19 -37.48 1.89
N PRO A 5 10.53 -36.28 2.39
CA PRO A 5 10.47 -35.06 1.59
C PRO A 5 11.33 -35.24 0.33
N ARG A 6 10.78 -34.91 -0.84
CA ARG A 6 11.58 -34.90 -2.09
C ARG A 6 12.06 -33.47 -2.29
N SER A 7 13.38 -33.30 -2.36
CA SER A 7 14.00 -32.05 -2.79
C SER A 7 13.58 -31.75 -4.23
N GLY A 8 13.10 -30.54 -4.48
CA GLY A 8 12.66 -30.06 -5.79
C GLY A 8 13.14 -28.64 -6.06
N THR A 9 12.86 -28.14 -7.26
CA THR A 9 13.20 -26.77 -7.65
C THR A 9 12.03 -26.07 -8.31
N LEU A 10 11.82 -24.79 -8.00
CA LEU A 10 10.89 -23.90 -8.70
C LEU A 10 11.67 -22.82 -9.48
N PRO A 11 11.49 -22.69 -10.80
CA PRO A 11 11.94 -21.52 -11.54
C PRO A 11 11.43 -20.23 -10.90
N ALA A 12 12.34 -19.29 -10.63
CA ALA A 12 12.02 -18.08 -9.89
C ALA A 12 12.88 -16.89 -10.32
N VAL A 13 12.27 -15.71 -10.21
CA VAL A 13 13.01 -14.44 -10.18
C VAL A 13 12.85 -13.85 -8.78
N PHE A 14 13.95 -13.61 -8.07
CA PHE A 14 13.91 -12.86 -6.83
C PHE A 14 13.95 -11.37 -7.15
N MET A 15 12.89 -10.64 -6.81
CA MET A 15 12.74 -9.23 -7.16
C MET A 15 12.50 -8.38 -5.93
N ARG A 16 12.99 -7.14 -5.99
CA ARG A 16 12.48 -6.05 -5.16
C ARG A 16 11.30 -5.41 -5.89
N GLY A 17 10.18 -5.26 -5.20
CA GLY A 17 9.08 -4.37 -5.57
C GLY A 17 8.86 -3.36 -4.45
N GLY A 18 8.99 -2.07 -4.75
CA GLY A 18 8.92 -1.02 -3.73
C GLY A 18 9.94 -1.24 -2.60
N THR A 19 9.47 -1.24 -1.37
CA THR A 19 10.25 -1.53 -0.14
C THR A 19 10.10 -2.98 0.32
N SER A 20 9.86 -3.92 -0.61
CA SER A 20 9.69 -5.34 -0.31
C SER A 20 10.47 -6.21 -1.29
N LYS A 21 10.75 -7.45 -0.90
CA LYS A 21 11.34 -8.47 -1.77
C LYS A 21 10.47 -9.72 -1.78
N ALA A 22 10.40 -10.41 -2.91
CA ALA A 22 9.66 -11.65 -3.04
C ALA A 22 10.30 -12.57 -4.08
N LEU A 23 10.02 -13.87 -3.95
CA LEU A 23 10.09 -14.79 -5.08
C LEU A 23 8.93 -14.51 -6.04
N MET A 24 9.24 -14.29 -7.31
CA MET A 24 8.28 -14.16 -8.40
C MET A 24 8.27 -15.47 -9.18
N LEU A 25 7.12 -16.11 -9.27
CA LEU A 25 6.92 -17.44 -9.87
C LEU A 25 5.87 -17.36 -10.98
N HIS A 26 6.05 -18.13 -12.04
CA HIS A 26 4.97 -18.36 -13.02
C HIS A 26 3.97 -19.35 -12.45
N ARG A 27 2.67 -19.14 -12.66
CA ARG A 27 1.64 -20.11 -12.24
C ARG A 27 1.88 -21.52 -12.76
N ARG A 28 2.35 -21.65 -14.01
CA ARG A 28 2.63 -22.93 -14.69
C ARG A 28 3.72 -23.76 -14.02
N ASP A 29 4.60 -23.11 -13.26
CA ASP A 29 5.73 -23.74 -12.59
C ASP A 29 5.40 -24.14 -11.14
N VAL A 30 4.27 -23.66 -10.60
CA VAL A 30 3.81 -23.94 -9.23
C VAL A 30 2.89 -25.18 -9.24
N PRO A 31 3.09 -26.16 -8.34
CA PRO A 31 2.36 -27.42 -8.37
C PRO A 31 0.89 -27.26 -8.02
N GLY A 32 0.04 -28.08 -8.66
CA GLY A 32 -1.31 -28.40 -8.20
C GLY A 32 -2.19 -27.19 -7.89
N ASP A 33 -3.04 -27.35 -6.88
CA ASP A 33 -3.91 -26.32 -6.33
C ASP A 33 -3.25 -25.59 -5.14
N LEU A 34 -4.00 -24.72 -4.47
CA LEU A 34 -3.49 -23.94 -3.34
C LEU A 34 -2.98 -24.81 -2.18
N ALA A 35 -3.55 -26.00 -1.96
CA ALA A 35 -3.11 -26.89 -0.89
C ALA A 35 -1.71 -27.46 -1.17
N ALA A 36 -1.40 -27.68 -2.45
CA ALA A 36 -0.06 -28.08 -2.89
C ALA A 36 1.00 -26.96 -2.73
N TRP A 37 0.59 -25.70 -2.62
CA TRP A 37 1.52 -24.57 -2.53
C TRP A 37 2.15 -24.45 -1.15
N GLU A 38 1.36 -24.61 -0.08
CA GLU A 38 1.78 -24.28 1.28
C GLU A 38 3.07 -25.01 1.70
N PRO A 39 3.19 -26.35 1.60
CA PRO A 39 4.41 -27.06 2.01
C PRO A 39 5.65 -26.61 1.20
N VAL A 40 5.47 -26.38 -0.09
CA VAL A 40 6.55 -25.98 -1.02
C VAL A 40 7.02 -24.56 -0.72
N PHE A 41 6.09 -23.63 -0.54
CA PHE A 41 6.36 -22.22 -0.29
C PHE A 41 6.94 -21.97 1.09
N LEU A 42 6.45 -22.70 2.10
CA LEU A 42 7.02 -22.70 3.44
C LEU A 42 8.47 -23.17 3.43
N SER A 43 8.76 -24.28 2.75
CA SER A 43 10.11 -24.80 2.63
C SER A 43 11.04 -23.86 1.85
N ALA A 44 10.62 -23.35 0.68
CA ALA A 44 11.41 -22.42 -0.12
C ALA A 44 11.77 -21.11 0.61
N MET A 45 10.96 -20.71 1.60
CA MET A 45 11.13 -19.48 2.36
C MET A 45 11.66 -19.70 3.78
N ASP A 46 11.92 -20.94 4.20
CA ASP A 46 12.29 -21.31 5.57
C ASP A 46 11.26 -20.86 6.61
N SER A 47 10.07 -21.45 6.56
CA SER A 47 9.02 -21.25 7.56
C SER A 47 8.30 -22.56 7.88
N PRO A 48 7.89 -22.80 9.14
CA PRO A 48 8.10 -21.96 10.31
C PRO A 48 9.58 -21.90 10.72
N ASP A 49 10.08 -20.70 11.02
CA ASP A 49 11.35 -20.47 11.68
C ASP A 49 11.12 -19.82 13.05
N PRO A 50 11.28 -20.56 14.17
CA PRO A 50 11.08 -20.03 15.52
C PRO A 50 12.09 -18.92 15.87
N PHE A 51 13.25 -18.87 15.20
CA PHE A 51 14.25 -17.82 15.42
C PHE A 51 13.93 -16.54 14.64
N GLY A 52 13.03 -16.60 13.65
CA GLY A 52 12.60 -15.46 12.86
C GLY A 52 13.70 -14.86 11.98
N ARG A 53 14.60 -15.70 11.45
CA ARG A 53 15.75 -15.32 10.62
C ARG A 53 15.62 -15.79 9.17
N GLN A 54 14.97 -16.94 8.94
CA GLN A 54 14.79 -17.61 7.64
C GLN A 54 16.12 -17.92 6.93
N LEU A 55 17.08 -18.50 7.66
CA LEU A 55 18.43 -18.75 7.13
C LEU A 55 18.53 -19.95 6.17
N ASN A 56 17.57 -20.86 6.21
CA ASN A 56 17.56 -22.08 5.40
C ASN A 56 16.65 -21.96 4.16
N GLY A 57 16.43 -20.73 3.68
CA GLY A 57 15.51 -20.43 2.58
C GLY A 57 15.67 -19.00 2.07
N MET A 58 14.77 -18.57 1.19
CA MET A 58 14.84 -17.27 0.52
C MET A 58 14.18 -16.12 1.30
N GLY A 59 13.56 -16.43 2.45
CA GLY A 59 13.03 -15.44 3.37
C GLY A 59 14.12 -14.58 4.01
N GLY A 60 13.70 -13.57 4.77
CA GLY A 60 14.64 -12.66 5.43
C GLY A 60 14.23 -12.29 6.84
N GLY A 61 13.44 -13.13 7.50
CA GLY A 61 13.07 -13.02 8.91
C GLY A 61 11.97 -12.00 9.24
N VAL A 62 11.61 -11.12 8.31
CA VAL A 62 10.56 -10.10 8.50
C VAL A 62 9.57 -10.07 7.33
N SER A 63 8.35 -9.64 7.61
CA SER A 63 7.20 -9.73 6.68
C SER A 63 7.44 -9.08 5.31
N SER A 64 8.23 -8.01 5.25
CA SER A 64 8.55 -7.27 4.01
C SER A 64 9.45 -8.05 3.05
N VAL A 65 10.14 -9.09 3.53
CA VAL A 65 11.07 -9.93 2.77
C VAL A 65 10.75 -11.43 2.88
N SER A 66 9.56 -11.78 3.37
CA SER A 66 9.01 -13.14 3.44
C SER A 66 7.75 -13.24 2.57
N LYS A 67 7.91 -13.13 1.25
CA LYS A 67 6.81 -12.98 0.29
C LYS A 67 7.02 -13.83 -0.96
N ILE A 68 5.92 -14.30 -1.53
CA ILE A 68 5.89 -14.93 -2.85
C ILE A 68 4.80 -14.26 -3.69
N CYS A 69 5.05 -14.13 -4.99
CA CYS A 69 4.11 -13.64 -5.98
C CYS A 69 3.99 -14.69 -7.09
N VAL A 70 2.78 -15.18 -7.32
CA VAL A 70 2.47 -16.09 -8.43
C VAL A 70 1.75 -15.30 -9.52
N VAL A 71 2.27 -15.37 -10.74
CA VAL A 71 1.84 -14.52 -11.85
C VAL A 71 1.56 -15.39 -13.09
N GLU A 72 0.51 -15.03 -13.82
CA GLU A 72 0.18 -15.65 -15.11
C GLU A 72 -0.50 -14.67 -16.05
N ARG A 73 -0.53 -14.99 -17.34
CA ARG A 73 -1.35 -14.24 -18.31
C ARG A 73 -2.82 -14.44 -17.94
N SER A 74 -3.57 -13.34 -17.86
CA SER A 74 -4.99 -13.43 -17.54
C SER A 74 -5.78 -14.03 -18.70
N ALA A 75 -6.77 -14.87 -18.37
CA ALA A 75 -7.80 -15.29 -19.30
C ALA A 75 -8.99 -14.29 -19.36
N ARG A 76 -8.97 -13.26 -18.51
CA ARG A 76 -10.05 -12.27 -18.40
C ARG A 76 -9.93 -11.22 -19.51
N PRO A 77 -11.05 -10.72 -20.06
CA PRO A 77 -10.99 -9.64 -21.06
C PRO A 77 -10.58 -8.29 -20.46
N ASP A 78 -10.77 -8.10 -19.16
CA ASP A 78 -10.58 -6.84 -18.44
C ASP A 78 -9.25 -6.74 -17.67
N ALA A 79 -8.38 -7.74 -17.81
CA ALA A 79 -7.03 -7.83 -17.26
C ALA A 79 -6.05 -8.46 -18.27
N ASP A 80 -4.78 -8.10 -18.18
CA ASP A 80 -3.70 -8.68 -18.99
C ASP A 80 -2.97 -9.78 -18.20
N ILE A 81 -2.90 -9.62 -16.87
CA ILE A 81 -2.15 -10.49 -15.95
C ILE A 81 -3.00 -10.78 -14.71
N ASP A 82 -2.99 -12.04 -14.26
CA ASP A 82 -3.50 -12.43 -12.95
C ASP A 82 -2.33 -12.53 -11.96
N TYR A 83 -2.55 -11.98 -10.76
CA TYR A 83 -1.55 -11.88 -9.69
C TYR A 83 -2.10 -12.41 -8.38
N THR A 84 -1.42 -13.41 -7.82
CA THR A 84 -1.67 -13.92 -6.47
C THR A 84 -0.51 -13.55 -5.55
N PHE A 85 -0.81 -12.77 -4.51
CA PHE A 85 0.10 -12.48 -3.43
C PHE A 85 0.05 -13.57 -2.36
N VAL A 86 1.21 -13.97 -1.86
CA VAL A 86 1.35 -14.89 -0.73
C VAL A 86 2.27 -14.28 0.32
N GLN A 87 1.72 -14.03 1.50
CA GLN A 87 2.53 -13.70 2.67
C GLN A 87 2.93 -15.00 3.36
N VAL A 88 4.23 -15.26 3.48
CA VAL A 88 4.72 -16.43 4.23
C VAL A 88 4.94 -15.99 5.68
N VAL A 89 4.17 -16.59 6.60
CA VAL A 89 4.22 -16.24 8.04
C VAL A 89 5.42 -16.91 8.67
N VAL A 90 6.37 -16.09 9.10
CA VAL A 90 7.71 -16.53 9.51
C VAL A 90 7.68 -17.55 10.64
N ARG A 91 6.94 -17.29 11.73
CA ARG A 91 6.97 -18.13 12.94
C ARG A 91 5.89 -19.22 12.97
N ASP A 92 4.74 -18.95 12.36
CA ASP A 92 3.55 -19.79 12.53
C ASP A 92 3.41 -20.85 11.44
N GLY A 93 4.31 -20.87 10.44
CA GLY A 93 4.40 -21.98 9.48
C GLY A 93 3.17 -22.13 8.60
N ARG A 94 2.58 -21.00 8.19
CA ARG A 94 1.41 -20.95 7.30
C ARG A 94 1.61 -19.89 6.24
N ILE A 95 0.89 -20.04 5.13
CA ILE A 95 0.75 -18.96 4.15
C ILE A 95 -0.54 -18.16 4.39
N ASP A 96 -0.52 -16.90 4.02
CA ASP A 96 -1.68 -16.01 4.06
C ASP A 96 -1.96 -15.42 2.68
N LEU A 97 -3.16 -15.69 2.19
CA LEU A 97 -3.70 -15.30 0.88
C LEU A 97 -4.82 -14.26 0.99
N SER A 98 -5.12 -13.75 2.19
CA SER A 98 -6.26 -12.85 2.44
C SER A 98 -6.05 -11.43 1.90
N GLY A 99 -4.79 -11.06 1.63
CA GLY A 99 -4.40 -9.69 1.33
C GLY A 99 -3.74 -9.48 -0.02
N ASN A 100 -3.34 -8.23 -0.25
CA ASN A 100 -2.52 -7.80 -1.38
C ASN A 100 -1.25 -7.13 -0.83
N CYS A 101 -0.18 -7.09 -1.63
CA CYS A 101 1.00 -6.30 -1.32
C CYS A 101 1.20 -5.17 -2.35
N GLY A 102 0.83 -3.95 -1.97
CA GLY A 102 0.99 -2.75 -2.81
C GLY A 102 2.43 -2.48 -3.27
N ASN A 103 3.42 -2.90 -2.48
CA ASN A 103 4.83 -2.81 -2.87
C ASN A 103 5.19 -3.82 -3.98
N MET A 104 4.79 -5.09 -3.83
CA MET A 104 5.14 -6.12 -4.80
C MET A 104 4.38 -5.98 -6.11
N LEU A 105 3.20 -5.35 -6.11
CA LEU A 105 2.50 -4.95 -7.35
C LEU A 105 3.41 -4.20 -8.34
N ALA A 106 4.38 -3.42 -7.84
CA ALA A 106 5.33 -2.69 -8.68
C ALA A 106 6.25 -3.63 -9.49
N ALA A 107 6.47 -4.87 -9.04
CA ALA A 107 7.29 -5.83 -9.76
C ALA A 107 6.48 -6.73 -10.71
N VAL A 108 5.15 -6.84 -10.54
CA VAL A 108 4.30 -7.79 -11.30
C VAL A 108 4.26 -7.47 -12.79
N GLY A 109 3.94 -6.22 -13.16
CA GLY A 109 3.94 -5.79 -14.56
C GLY A 109 5.31 -5.99 -15.23
N PRO A 110 6.41 -5.48 -14.64
CA PRO A 110 7.74 -5.70 -15.17
C PRO A 110 8.16 -7.16 -15.28
N PHE A 111 7.80 -8.00 -14.30
CA PHE A 111 8.05 -9.43 -14.33
C PHE A 111 7.34 -10.09 -15.53
N ALA A 112 6.08 -9.76 -15.75
CA ALA A 112 5.29 -10.34 -16.82
C ALA A 112 5.83 -9.99 -18.22
N VAL A 113 6.31 -8.76 -18.43
CA VAL A 113 6.98 -8.38 -19.69
C VAL A 113 8.30 -9.13 -19.84
N ASN A 114 9.16 -9.07 -18.82
CA ASN A 114 10.52 -9.62 -18.92
C ASN A 114 10.54 -11.15 -19.05
N GLU A 115 9.55 -11.84 -18.48
CA GLU A 115 9.42 -13.30 -18.56
C GLU A 115 8.47 -13.76 -19.67
N GLY A 116 8.08 -12.86 -20.58
CA GLY A 116 7.33 -13.19 -21.79
C GLY A 116 5.89 -13.66 -21.55
N LEU A 117 5.26 -13.27 -20.44
CA LEU A 117 3.83 -13.51 -20.22
C LEU A 117 2.96 -12.56 -21.05
N VAL A 118 3.46 -11.35 -21.31
CA VAL A 118 2.80 -10.32 -22.12
C VAL A 118 3.83 -9.63 -23.01
N GLU A 119 3.55 -9.56 -24.30
CA GLU A 119 4.33 -8.79 -25.27
C GLU A 119 3.77 -7.37 -25.37
N VAL A 120 4.66 -6.38 -25.36
CA VAL A 120 4.31 -4.95 -25.39
C VAL A 120 5.33 -4.20 -26.24
N PRO A 121 4.94 -3.09 -26.89
CA PRO A 121 5.90 -2.23 -27.59
C PRO A 121 6.84 -1.53 -26.60
N ASP A 122 7.99 -1.08 -27.12
CA ASP A 122 8.87 -0.17 -26.39
C ASP A 122 8.18 1.19 -26.15
N GLY A 123 8.59 1.86 -25.07
CA GLY A 123 8.01 3.12 -24.59
C GLY A 123 7.17 2.96 -23.32
N PRO A 124 6.34 3.96 -22.99
CA PRO A 124 5.40 3.88 -21.87
C PRO A 124 4.34 2.82 -22.12
N VAL A 125 4.26 1.83 -21.23
CA VAL A 125 3.32 0.71 -21.28
C VAL A 125 2.39 0.78 -20.08
N ARG A 126 1.12 0.43 -20.28
CA ARG A 126 0.12 0.29 -19.22
C ARG A 126 -0.48 -1.11 -19.26
N LEU A 127 -0.27 -1.90 -18.20
CA LEU A 127 -0.82 -3.25 -18.05
C LEU A 127 -1.90 -3.30 -16.97
N ARG A 128 -2.97 -4.04 -17.23
CA ARG A 128 -4.08 -4.29 -16.31
C ARG A 128 -3.80 -5.58 -15.53
N ILE A 129 -3.77 -5.47 -14.22
CA ILE A 129 -3.48 -6.55 -13.28
C ILE A 129 -4.75 -6.85 -12.50
N PHE A 130 -5.18 -8.11 -12.52
CA PHE A 130 -6.22 -8.61 -11.63
C PHE A 130 -5.56 -9.28 -10.42
N ASN A 131 -5.74 -8.70 -9.23
CA ASN A 131 -5.29 -9.34 -8.00
C ASN A 131 -6.32 -10.40 -7.59
N THR A 132 -5.91 -11.66 -7.59
CA THR A 132 -6.79 -12.81 -7.31
C THR A 132 -7.23 -12.89 -5.85
N ASN A 133 -6.40 -12.42 -4.91
CA ASN A 133 -6.69 -12.40 -3.47
C ASN A 133 -7.89 -11.50 -3.15
N THR A 134 -7.88 -10.29 -3.71
CA THR A 134 -8.80 -9.19 -3.35
C THR A 134 -9.83 -8.91 -4.43
N ARG A 135 -9.69 -9.54 -5.61
CA ARG A 135 -10.50 -9.31 -6.82
C ARG A 135 -10.48 -7.86 -7.29
N LYS A 136 -9.43 -7.11 -6.92
CA LYS A 136 -9.25 -5.71 -7.33
C LYS A 136 -8.48 -5.65 -8.65
N ARG A 137 -8.81 -4.64 -9.44
CA ARG A 137 -8.15 -4.31 -10.71
C ARG A 137 -7.21 -3.14 -10.49
N ILE A 138 -5.96 -3.33 -10.90
CA ILE A 138 -4.89 -2.34 -10.80
C ILE A 138 -4.33 -2.13 -12.20
N ALA A 139 -3.96 -0.90 -12.56
CA ALA A 139 -3.15 -0.68 -13.76
C ALA A 139 -1.72 -0.29 -13.38
N ALA A 140 -0.73 -0.96 -13.95
CA ALA A 140 0.67 -0.64 -13.79
C ALA A 140 1.18 0.08 -15.05
N THR A 141 1.67 1.31 -14.88
CA THR A 141 2.30 2.08 -15.96
C THR A 141 3.82 2.17 -15.71
N PHE A 142 4.63 1.75 -16.68
CA PHE A 142 6.09 1.73 -16.61
C PHE A 142 6.69 1.76 -18.02
N ALA A 143 8.00 2.00 -18.14
CA ALA A 143 8.68 2.07 -19.43
C ALA A 143 9.33 0.72 -19.82
N VAL A 144 9.31 0.43 -21.12
CA VAL A 144 9.96 -0.73 -21.75
C VAL A 144 10.93 -0.25 -22.84
N GLU A 145 12.11 -0.85 -22.91
CA GLU A 145 13.14 -0.57 -23.92
C GLU A 145 13.85 -1.89 -24.31
N GLY A 146 13.97 -2.14 -25.61
CA GLY A 146 14.54 -3.39 -26.12
C GLY A 146 13.75 -4.62 -25.68
N GLY A 147 12.42 -4.50 -25.57
CA GLY A 147 11.54 -5.57 -25.09
C GLY A 147 11.70 -5.91 -23.61
N ARG A 148 12.38 -5.07 -22.81
CA ARG A 148 12.55 -5.27 -21.36
C ARG A 148 12.14 -4.04 -20.58
N SER A 149 11.65 -4.28 -19.36
CA SER A 149 11.29 -3.20 -18.44
C SER A 149 12.52 -2.37 -18.05
N VAL A 150 12.37 -1.05 -18.09
CA VAL A 150 13.39 -0.10 -17.63
C VAL A 150 13.35 -0.03 -16.11
N TYR A 151 14.51 -0.19 -15.46
CA TYR A 151 14.63 -0.16 -13.99
C TYR A 151 15.46 1.02 -13.46
N ARG A 152 16.27 1.65 -14.30
CA ARG A 152 17.07 2.84 -13.94
C ARG A 152 16.26 4.11 -14.18
N GLY A 153 16.34 5.05 -13.26
CA GLY A 153 15.63 6.33 -13.31
C GLY A 153 15.99 7.19 -12.10
N ASP A 154 15.25 8.27 -11.91
CA ASP A 154 15.50 9.33 -10.94
C ASP A 154 14.54 9.32 -9.74
N LEU A 155 13.53 8.43 -9.73
CA LEU A 155 12.61 8.32 -8.61
C LEU A 155 13.29 7.68 -7.40
N ALA A 156 13.49 8.48 -6.36
CA ALA A 156 13.79 8.00 -5.01
C ALA A 156 12.50 7.58 -4.30
N ILE A 157 12.54 6.49 -3.54
CA ILE A 157 11.45 6.10 -2.64
C ILE A 157 11.99 5.88 -1.22
N PRO A 158 11.28 6.34 -0.18
CA PRO A 158 11.67 6.10 1.21
C PRO A 158 11.90 4.63 1.51
N GLY A 159 12.98 4.33 2.23
CA GLY A 159 13.36 2.97 2.62
C GLY A 159 14.10 2.17 1.54
N VAL A 160 14.47 2.78 0.41
CA VAL A 160 15.32 2.16 -0.62
C VAL A 160 16.48 3.10 -0.96
N ALA A 161 17.70 2.57 -0.91
CA ALA A 161 18.88 3.32 -1.31
C ALA A 161 18.93 3.55 -2.83
N GLY A 162 19.31 4.77 -3.23
CA GLY A 162 19.41 5.17 -4.64
C GLY A 162 18.06 5.47 -5.29
N THR A 163 18.05 5.47 -6.63
CA THR A 163 16.89 5.81 -7.46
C THR A 163 16.57 4.69 -8.44
N GLY A 164 15.36 4.72 -9.00
CA GLY A 164 14.93 3.77 -10.04
C GLY A 164 13.91 4.37 -10.99
N ALA A 165 13.57 3.62 -12.03
CA ALA A 165 12.51 4.01 -12.96
C ALA A 165 11.15 4.04 -12.25
N PRO A 166 10.33 5.08 -12.45
CA PRO A 166 9.02 5.16 -11.84
C PRO A 166 8.08 4.10 -12.41
N ILE A 167 7.34 3.46 -11.51
CA ILE A 167 6.25 2.54 -11.81
C ILE A 167 5.02 3.09 -11.11
N GLN A 168 4.06 3.56 -11.89
CA GLN A 168 2.79 4.08 -11.40
C GLN A 168 1.80 2.95 -11.25
N LEU A 169 1.18 2.84 -10.08
CA LEU A 169 0.17 1.83 -9.77
C LEU A 169 -1.17 2.52 -9.54
N ASP A 170 -2.08 2.41 -10.50
CA ASP A 170 -3.42 2.99 -10.46
C ASP A 170 -4.42 1.99 -9.88
N PHE A 171 -5.07 2.39 -8.79
CA PHE A 171 -6.26 1.75 -8.26
C PHE A 171 -7.47 2.44 -8.87
N LEU A 172 -8.21 1.69 -9.70
CA LEU A 172 -9.34 2.20 -10.47
C LEU A 172 -10.58 2.29 -9.57
N ASP A 173 -11.36 3.35 -9.75
CA ASP A 173 -12.59 3.63 -9.01
C ASP A 173 -12.47 3.40 -7.49
N PRO A 174 -11.50 4.03 -6.81
CA PRO A 174 -11.20 3.71 -5.41
C PRO A 174 -12.28 4.18 -4.42
N GLY A 175 -13.23 5.03 -4.86
CA GLY A 175 -14.24 5.64 -4.00
C GLY A 175 -15.24 4.63 -3.42
N GLY A 176 -15.60 4.81 -2.15
CA GLY A 176 -16.62 4.01 -1.48
C GLY A 176 -16.19 2.60 -1.09
N ALA A 177 -14.89 2.34 -0.95
CA ALA A 177 -14.37 1.01 -0.64
C ALA A 177 -14.93 0.39 0.66
N THR A 178 -15.28 1.23 1.64
CA THR A 178 -15.78 0.82 2.96
C THR A 178 -17.27 1.07 3.12
N THR A 179 -17.75 2.21 2.63
CA THR A 179 -19.07 2.80 2.90
C THR A 179 -19.98 2.82 1.67
N GLY A 180 -19.44 2.45 0.50
CA GLY A 180 -20.13 2.55 -0.78
C GLY A 180 -20.18 3.96 -1.39
N ARG A 181 -19.63 4.99 -0.73
CA ARG A 181 -19.62 6.38 -1.24
C ARG A 181 -18.26 7.05 -1.03
N LEU A 182 -17.83 7.89 -1.98
CA LEU A 182 -16.59 8.66 -1.82
C LEU A 182 -16.66 9.65 -0.66
N LEU A 183 -17.81 10.33 -0.52
CA LEU A 183 -18.13 11.25 0.57
C LEU A 183 -19.30 10.67 1.36
N PRO A 184 -19.05 9.89 2.43
CA PRO A 184 -20.12 9.18 3.13
C PRO A 184 -21.19 10.10 3.71
N THR A 185 -20.80 11.32 4.09
CA THR A 185 -21.70 12.37 4.62
C THR A 185 -22.26 13.31 3.56
N GLY A 186 -21.87 13.12 2.29
CA GLY A 186 -22.28 13.98 1.17
C GLY A 186 -21.56 15.33 1.08
N THR A 187 -20.64 15.65 2.00
CA THR A 187 -19.88 16.92 1.98
C THR A 187 -18.38 16.66 2.04
N VAL A 188 -17.57 17.58 1.50
CA VAL A 188 -16.09 17.47 1.48
C VAL A 188 -15.44 17.87 2.82
N ARG A 189 -16.16 18.61 3.65
CA ARG A 189 -15.73 19.19 4.93
C ARG A 189 -16.95 19.39 5.82
N GLN A 190 -16.78 19.12 7.12
CA GLN A 190 -17.84 19.28 8.11
C GLN A 190 -17.28 19.49 9.52
N ARG A 191 -18.14 19.99 10.42
CA ARG A 191 -17.89 19.95 11.86
C ARG A 191 -18.30 18.60 12.41
N LEU A 192 -17.36 17.88 12.99
CA LEU A 192 -17.57 16.61 13.66
C LEU A 192 -17.69 16.86 15.16
N ASP A 193 -18.83 16.53 15.76
CA ASP A 193 -19.00 16.58 17.21
C ASP A 193 -18.28 15.40 17.86
N VAL A 194 -17.22 15.68 18.62
CA VAL A 194 -16.38 14.66 19.25
C VAL A 194 -16.60 14.65 20.77
N PRO A 195 -17.10 13.54 21.35
CA PRO A 195 -17.35 13.44 22.78
C PRO A 195 -16.11 13.75 23.64
N GLY A 196 -16.22 14.79 24.47
CA GLY A 196 -15.15 15.27 25.35
C GLY A 196 -14.14 16.24 24.71
N LEU A 197 -14.27 16.53 23.41
CA LEU A 197 -13.41 17.50 22.69
C LEU A 197 -14.19 18.63 22.02
N GLY A 198 -15.50 18.47 21.85
CA GLY A 198 -16.34 19.45 21.14
C GLY A 198 -16.26 19.27 19.63
N ALA A 199 -16.63 20.30 18.89
CA ALA A 199 -16.68 20.27 17.44
C ALA A 199 -15.29 20.47 16.83
N ILE A 200 -14.89 19.55 15.95
CA ILE A 200 -13.62 19.58 15.20
C ILE A 200 -13.94 19.60 13.71
N GLU A 201 -13.31 20.51 12.96
CA GLU A 201 -13.39 20.50 11.50
C GLU A 201 -12.69 19.26 10.94
N ALA A 202 -13.37 18.52 10.07
CA ALA A 202 -12.85 17.28 9.50
C ALA A 202 -13.32 17.06 8.05
N SER A 203 -12.50 16.36 7.27
CA SER A 203 -12.87 15.76 5.98
C SER A 203 -12.98 14.25 6.13
N LEU A 204 -14.16 13.69 5.90
CA LEU A 204 -14.45 12.27 6.03
C LEU A 204 -14.60 11.68 4.63
N ILE A 205 -13.61 10.93 4.18
CA ILE A 205 -13.46 10.50 2.78
C ILE A 205 -13.21 9.01 2.77
N ASP A 206 -13.86 8.30 1.86
CA ASP A 206 -13.66 6.87 1.66
C ASP A 206 -13.18 6.61 0.24
N ALA A 207 -11.86 6.49 0.09
CA ALA A 207 -11.21 6.10 -1.16
C ALA A 207 -10.06 5.13 -0.87
N ALA A 208 -10.15 3.91 -1.38
CA ALA A 208 -9.34 2.74 -1.00
C ALA A 208 -9.50 2.29 0.46
N ASN A 209 -9.47 3.21 1.42
CA ASN A 209 -9.93 3.04 2.80
C ASN A 209 -10.57 4.33 3.32
N ALA A 210 -11.54 4.18 4.21
CA ALA A 210 -12.14 5.28 4.94
C ALA A 210 -11.10 6.01 5.82
N CYS A 211 -11.05 7.34 5.72
CA CYS A 211 -10.15 8.21 6.46
C CYS A 211 -10.89 9.44 7.00
N VAL A 212 -10.50 9.86 8.21
CA VAL A 212 -10.85 11.14 8.82
C VAL A 212 -9.61 12.01 8.79
N PHE A 213 -9.63 13.10 8.03
CA PHE A 213 -8.55 14.08 7.99
C PHE A 213 -8.91 15.29 8.84
N VAL A 214 -7.98 15.72 9.70
CA VAL A 214 -8.10 16.94 10.51
C VAL A 214 -6.80 17.75 10.41
N ARG A 215 -6.86 19.05 10.70
CA ARG A 215 -5.64 19.87 10.72
C ARG A 215 -4.79 19.50 11.93
N ALA A 216 -3.47 19.47 11.75
CA ALA A 216 -2.54 19.32 12.87
C ALA A 216 -2.70 20.49 13.89
N ALA A 217 -2.87 21.71 13.39
CA ALA A 217 -3.02 22.92 14.20
C ALA A 217 -4.24 22.89 15.13
N ASP A 218 -5.35 22.25 14.71
CA ASP A 218 -6.57 22.12 15.51
C ASP A 218 -6.35 21.25 16.77
N LEU A 219 -5.25 20.49 16.82
CA LEU A 219 -4.83 19.69 17.97
C LEU A 219 -3.58 20.23 18.68
N GLY A 220 -3.10 21.43 18.30
CA GLY A 220 -1.89 22.04 18.83
C GLY A 220 -0.59 21.42 18.33
N LEU A 221 -0.63 20.80 17.15
CA LEU A 221 0.53 20.15 16.52
C LEU A 221 1.02 20.96 15.31
N ALA A 222 2.32 20.86 15.03
CA ALA A 222 2.92 21.42 13.82
C ALA A 222 2.54 20.60 12.58
N GLY A 223 2.37 19.27 12.71
CA GLY A 223 2.16 18.35 11.59
C GLY A 223 3.47 17.76 11.04
N THR A 224 4.58 17.95 11.75
CA THR A 224 5.91 17.41 11.43
C THR A 224 6.41 16.39 12.45
N GLU A 225 5.65 16.15 13.51
CA GLU A 225 6.03 15.27 14.62
C GLU A 225 6.34 13.85 14.15
N LEU A 226 7.47 13.30 14.58
CA LEU A 226 7.77 11.89 14.37
C LEU A 226 6.90 11.01 15.30
N PRO A 227 6.73 9.71 15.02
CA PRO A 227 5.91 8.79 15.82
C PRO A 227 6.13 8.91 17.34
N ALA A 228 7.38 8.88 17.79
CA ALA A 228 7.71 9.00 19.21
C ALA A 228 7.30 10.37 19.80
N ALA A 229 7.38 11.44 19.01
CA ALA A 229 6.95 12.77 19.45
C ALA A 229 5.41 12.84 19.59
N LEU A 230 4.66 12.21 18.68
CA LEU A 230 3.20 12.09 18.79
C LEU A 230 2.80 11.27 20.03
N GLU A 231 3.49 10.16 20.29
CA GLU A 231 3.27 9.32 21.49
C GLU A 231 3.59 10.06 22.78
N ALA A 232 4.59 10.95 22.75
CA ALA A 232 4.99 11.75 23.91
C ALA A 232 4.00 12.87 24.26
N VAL A 233 3.10 13.29 23.35
CA VAL A 233 2.11 14.33 23.65
C VAL A 233 1.02 13.76 24.56
N PRO A 234 0.87 14.27 25.80
CA PRO A 234 -0.11 13.74 26.74
C PRO A 234 -1.54 13.73 26.18
N GLY A 235 -2.18 12.56 26.25
CA GLY A 235 -3.57 12.36 25.83
C GLY A 235 -3.83 12.51 24.32
N LEU A 236 -2.82 12.73 23.47
CA LEU A 236 -3.04 12.93 22.04
C LEU A 236 -3.66 11.70 21.37
N LEU A 237 -3.12 10.51 21.63
CA LEU A 237 -3.63 9.28 21.01
C LEU A 237 -5.07 8.97 21.42
N ASP A 238 -5.46 9.27 22.66
CA ASP A 238 -6.86 9.17 23.09
C ASP A 238 -7.75 10.16 22.34
N ARG A 239 -7.29 11.42 22.19
CA ARG A 239 -8.01 12.44 21.41
C ARG A 239 -8.22 11.99 19.95
N LEU A 240 -7.18 11.48 19.30
CA LEU A 240 -7.24 10.95 17.95
C LEU A 240 -8.18 9.74 17.85
N ALA A 241 -8.16 8.84 18.86
CA ALA A 241 -9.08 7.71 18.91
C ALA A 241 -10.55 8.15 19.04
N ARG A 242 -10.84 9.21 19.80
CA ARG A 242 -12.20 9.78 19.89
C ARG A 242 -12.65 10.38 18.57
N ILE A 243 -11.78 11.16 17.91
CA ILE A 243 -12.04 11.71 16.57
C ILE A 243 -12.32 10.59 15.57
N ARG A 244 -11.51 9.53 15.59
CA ARG A 244 -11.71 8.33 14.75
C ARG A 244 -13.10 7.73 14.94
N ARG A 245 -13.49 7.50 16.19
CA ARG A 245 -14.76 6.84 16.52
C ARG A 245 -15.95 7.72 16.14
N ALA A 246 -15.89 9.03 16.41
CA ALA A 246 -16.91 9.97 15.95
C ALA A 246 -17.02 9.97 14.42
N GLY A 247 -15.88 9.98 13.71
CA GLY A 247 -15.86 9.87 12.25
C GLY A 247 -16.42 8.54 11.73
N SER A 248 -16.12 7.43 12.41
CA SER A 248 -16.68 6.11 12.09
C SER A 248 -18.21 6.10 12.14
N VAL A 249 -18.78 6.73 13.17
CA VAL A 249 -20.24 6.86 13.31
C VAL A 249 -20.81 7.77 12.22
N ALA A 250 -20.21 8.94 12.01
CA ALA A 250 -20.66 9.88 10.99
C ALA A 250 -20.59 9.31 9.57
N MET A 251 -19.63 8.41 9.29
CA MET A 251 -19.51 7.71 8.01
C MET A 251 -20.46 6.51 7.86
N GLY A 252 -21.21 6.15 8.90
CA GLY A 252 -22.08 4.97 8.90
C GLY A 252 -21.33 3.63 8.96
N ILE A 253 -20.04 3.64 9.33
CA ILE A 253 -19.21 2.42 9.49
C ILE A 253 -19.63 1.67 10.76
N ALA A 254 -20.00 2.40 11.80
CA ALA A 254 -20.49 1.84 13.05
C ALA A 254 -21.75 2.60 13.51
N PRO A 255 -22.71 1.94 14.17
CA PRO A 255 -23.95 2.59 14.61
C PRO A 255 -23.74 3.58 15.78
N ASP A 256 -22.71 3.36 16.60
CA ASP A 256 -22.39 4.17 17.77
C ASP A 256 -20.90 4.10 18.13
N VAL A 257 -20.47 4.91 19.11
CA VAL A 257 -19.06 5.05 19.53
C VAL A 257 -18.50 3.76 20.14
N GLU A 258 -19.34 2.96 20.81
CA GLU A 258 -18.95 1.69 21.43
C GLU A 258 -18.70 0.62 20.37
N ALA A 259 -19.57 0.53 19.37
CA ALA A 259 -19.36 -0.32 18.20
C ALA A 259 -18.15 0.14 17.39
N ALA A 260 -17.96 1.46 17.22
CA ALA A 260 -16.79 2.02 16.54
C ALA A 260 -15.47 1.66 17.26
N ALA A 261 -15.48 1.50 18.59
CA ALA A 261 -14.30 1.06 19.34
C ALA A 261 -13.85 -0.37 18.97
N ARG A 262 -14.79 -1.24 18.56
CA ARG A 262 -14.52 -2.61 18.11
C ARG A 262 -14.05 -2.69 16.66
N VAL A 263 -14.38 -1.69 15.84
CA VAL A 263 -13.88 -1.55 14.46
C VAL A 263 -12.58 -0.74 14.48
N VAL A 264 -11.45 -1.42 14.65
CA VAL A 264 -10.14 -0.74 14.86
C VAL A 264 -9.41 -0.37 13.57
N HIS A 265 -9.71 -1.06 12.46
CA HIS A 265 -8.95 -0.97 11.21
C HIS A 265 -9.39 0.19 10.30
N VAL A 266 -10.63 0.67 10.44
CA VAL A 266 -11.18 1.82 9.70
C VAL A 266 -12.15 2.62 10.59
N PRO A 267 -12.34 3.91 10.33
CA PRO A 267 -11.52 4.73 9.44
C PRO A 267 -10.12 4.97 10.04
N PHE A 268 -9.15 5.33 9.20
CA PHE A 268 -7.87 5.89 9.67
C PHE A 268 -8.07 7.33 10.13
N VAL A 269 -7.18 7.83 11.00
CA VAL A 269 -7.13 9.27 11.32
C VAL A 269 -5.83 9.85 10.80
N GLY A 270 -5.96 10.86 9.93
CA GLY A 270 -4.86 11.59 9.34
C GLY A 270 -4.80 13.03 9.85
N LEU A 271 -3.61 13.48 10.21
CA LEU A 271 -3.27 14.86 10.48
C LEU A 271 -2.62 15.44 9.23
N VAL A 272 -3.10 16.59 8.78
CA VAL A 272 -2.53 17.32 7.63
C VAL A 272 -2.11 18.72 8.04
N ALA A 273 -1.02 19.20 7.44
CA ALA A 273 -0.55 20.57 7.59
C ALA A 273 0.13 21.06 6.30
N PRO A 274 0.24 22.39 6.11
CA PRO A 274 0.97 22.98 4.99
C PRO A 274 2.40 22.45 4.83
N PRO A 275 2.99 22.54 3.63
CA PRO A 275 4.36 22.12 3.39
C PRO A 275 5.32 22.96 4.23
N GLN A 276 6.19 22.30 4.98
CA GLN A 276 7.12 22.92 5.92
C GLN A 276 8.36 22.03 6.09
N GLU A 277 9.46 22.63 6.51
CA GLU A 277 10.72 21.94 6.80
C GLU A 277 10.50 20.91 7.92
N SER A 278 11.06 19.70 7.77
CA SER A 278 10.98 18.66 8.80
C SER A 278 12.13 17.67 8.73
N GLY A 279 12.31 16.88 9.79
CA GLY A 279 13.21 15.72 9.78
C GLY A 279 12.45 14.43 9.43
N SER A 280 13.18 13.42 8.98
CA SER A 280 12.70 12.05 8.83
C SER A 280 13.25 11.12 9.92
N LEU A 281 12.71 9.89 9.99
CA LEU A 281 13.21 8.80 10.82
C LEU A 281 14.64 8.36 10.44
N SER A 282 15.07 8.60 9.21
CA SER A 282 16.46 8.34 8.77
C SER A 282 17.43 9.45 9.17
N GLY A 283 16.93 10.56 9.73
CA GLY A 283 17.74 11.75 10.06
C GLY A 283 17.91 12.72 8.89
N ASP A 284 17.35 12.40 7.72
CA ASP A 284 17.40 13.28 6.54
C ASP A 284 16.46 14.47 6.71
N ALA A 285 16.88 15.64 6.22
CA ALA A 285 16.03 16.81 6.14
C ALA A 285 15.05 16.69 4.96
N ILE A 286 13.79 17.02 5.19
CA ILE A 286 12.74 17.15 4.17
C ILE A 286 12.50 18.63 3.96
N ARG A 287 12.79 19.14 2.76
CA ARG A 287 12.58 20.56 2.47
C ARG A 287 11.13 20.86 2.14
N ALA A 288 10.63 22.01 2.58
CA ALA A 288 9.28 22.47 2.28
C ALA A 288 9.05 22.58 0.75
N ALA A 289 10.08 22.90 -0.02
CA ALA A 289 10.01 22.99 -1.48
C ALA A 289 9.79 21.62 -2.16
N GLU A 290 10.26 20.54 -1.54
CA GLU A 290 10.24 19.17 -2.06
C GLU A 290 8.90 18.45 -1.80
N ILE A 291 8.04 19.05 -0.98
CA ILE A 291 6.73 18.51 -0.61
C ILE A 291 5.60 19.50 -0.93
N ASP A 292 4.39 18.97 -0.98
CA ASP A 292 3.16 19.74 -1.21
C ASP A 292 2.32 19.84 0.07
N LEU A 293 2.45 18.90 1.00
CA LEU A 293 1.94 18.98 2.38
C LEU A 293 2.72 18.05 3.31
N THR A 294 2.50 18.16 4.61
CA THR A 294 2.88 17.12 5.56
C THR A 294 1.67 16.31 6.00
N ALA A 295 1.87 15.01 6.26
CA ALA A 295 0.83 14.16 6.79
C ALA A 295 1.35 13.17 7.83
N ARG A 296 0.53 12.92 8.86
CA ARG A 296 0.74 11.86 9.87
C ARG A 296 -0.52 11.03 9.95
N VAL A 297 -0.40 9.70 10.02
CA VAL A 297 -1.55 8.82 10.12
C VAL A 297 -1.39 7.93 11.34
N VAL A 298 -2.46 7.80 12.12
CA VAL A 298 -2.58 6.82 13.20
C VAL A 298 -3.39 5.64 12.69
N SER A 299 -2.85 4.44 12.90
CA SER A 299 -3.46 3.17 12.53
C SER A 299 -3.53 2.26 13.76
N ASN A 300 -4.70 1.73 14.08
CA ASN A 300 -4.89 0.88 15.26
C ASN A 300 -4.36 1.52 16.56
N GLY A 301 -4.50 2.84 16.70
CA GLY A 301 -4.03 3.59 17.86
C GLY A 301 -2.53 3.88 17.91
N VAL A 302 -1.75 3.45 16.92
CA VAL A 302 -0.30 3.66 16.86
C VAL A 302 0.05 4.62 15.72
N PRO A 303 0.87 5.66 15.96
CA PRO A 303 1.40 6.50 14.89
C PRO A 303 2.21 5.69 13.89
N HIS A 304 1.85 5.82 12.62
CA HIS A 304 2.49 5.06 11.56
C HIS A 304 3.88 5.63 11.25
N GLN A 305 4.88 4.75 11.08
CA GLN A 305 6.27 5.13 10.79
C GLN A 305 6.45 5.75 9.39
N ALA A 306 5.49 5.53 8.49
CA ALA A 306 5.39 6.12 7.16
C ALA A 306 3.93 6.57 6.94
N LEU A 307 3.29 6.21 5.83
CA LEU A 307 1.83 6.24 5.67
C LEU A 307 1.32 4.90 5.14
N PRO A 308 0.18 4.38 5.61
CA PRO A 308 -0.49 3.26 4.96
C PRO A 308 -0.81 3.62 3.51
N LEU A 309 -0.55 2.71 2.57
CA LEU A 309 -0.74 2.99 1.13
C LEU A 309 -2.18 3.34 0.78
N THR A 310 -3.16 2.65 1.35
CA THR A 310 -4.59 2.93 1.13
C THR A 310 -5.01 4.27 1.73
N ALA A 311 -4.49 4.64 2.91
CA ALA A 311 -4.70 5.97 3.47
C ALA A 311 -4.02 7.07 2.63
N THR A 312 -2.87 6.77 2.02
CA THR A 312 -2.18 7.68 1.09
C THR A 312 -3.01 7.90 -0.17
N LEU A 313 -3.61 6.84 -0.73
CA LEU A 313 -4.53 6.96 -1.87
C LEU A 313 -5.74 7.83 -1.50
N CYS A 314 -6.32 7.61 -0.31
CA CYS A 314 -7.41 8.44 0.19
C CYS A 314 -6.98 9.91 0.34
N LEU A 315 -5.78 10.16 0.85
CA LEU A 315 -5.19 11.49 0.98
C LEU A 315 -4.96 12.14 -0.39
N ALA A 316 -4.46 11.40 -1.39
CA ALA A 316 -4.28 11.92 -2.75
C ALA A 316 -5.62 12.29 -3.39
N VAL A 317 -6.65 11.46 -3.21
CA VAL A 317 -8.02 11.78 -3.64
C VAL A 317 -8.55 13.01 -2.91
N ALA A 318 -8.36 13.09 -1.59
CA ALA A 318 -8.75 14.24 -0.78
C ALA A 318 -8.08 15.54 -1.24
N ALA A 319 -6.80 15.50 -1.62
CA ALA A 319 -6.08 16.65 -2.16
C ALA A 319 -6.66 17.16 -3.49
N ARG A 320 -7.42 16.35 -4.23
CA ARG A 320 -8.14 16.75 -5.45
C ARG A 320 -9.59 17.16 -5.22
N LEU A 321 -10.11 16.95 -4.02
CA LEU A 321 -11.46 17.37 -3.63
C LEU A 321 -11.40 18.82 -3.13
N GLU A 322 -11.72 19.76 -4.00
CA GLU A 322 -11.75 21.19 -3.68
C GLU A 322 -12.59 21.45 -2.42
N GLY A 323 -12.00 22.15 -1.45
CA GLY A 323 -12.63 22.45 -0.16
C GLY A 323 -12.37 21.41 0.94
N SER A 324 -11.78 20.24 0.65
CA SER A 324 -11.34 19.33 1.72
C SER A 324 -10.22 19.95 2.55
N LEU A 325 -10.00 19.44 3.76
CA LEU A 325 -8.88 19.88 4.61
C LEU A 325 -7.52 19.49 4.03
N VAL A 326 -7.46 18.40 3.26
CA VAL A 326 -6.22 17.99 2.59
C VAL A 326 -5.92 18.92 1.41
N HIS A 327 -6.94 19.28 0.63
CA HIS A 327 -6.81 20.27 -0.45
C HIS A 327 -6.39 21.64 0.10
N GLU A 328 -6.94 22.06 1.25
CA GLU A 328 -6.54 23.31 1.92
C GLU A 328 -5.07 23.28 2.39
N ALA A 329 -4.61 22.16 2.95
CA ALA A 329 -3.23 22.01 3.41
C ALA A 329 -2.22 21.86 2.27
N ALA A 330 -2.64 21.32 1.13
CA ALA A 330 -1.77 21.06 0.00
C ALA A 330 -1.40 22.33 -0.77
N ARG A 331 -0.14 22.40 -1.23
CA ARG A 331 0.25 23.33 -2.28
C ARG A 331 -0.57 23.03 -3.54
N PRO A 332 -1.17 24.05 -4.19
CA PRO A 332 -1.83 23.85 -5.47
C PRO A 332 -0.87 23.25 -6.50
N THR A 333 -1.23 22.10 -7.06
CA THR A 333 -0.42 21.41 -8.07
C THR A 333 -1.30 20.59 -9.00
N GLY A 334 -1.00 20.57 -10.30
CA GLY A 334 -1.61 19.64 -11.26
C GLY A 334 -0.84 18.31 -11.37
N ALA A 335 0.36 18.23 -10.78
CA ALA A 335 1.21 17.05 -10.80
C ALA A 335 0.92 16.12 -9.62
N ALA A 336 1.59 14.97 -9.57
CA ALA A 336 1.51 14.05 -8.44
C ALA A 336 1.88 14.75 -7.13
N LEU A 337 1.11 14.46 -6.08
CA LEU A 337 1.24 14.96 -4.72
C LEU A 337 2.45 14.36 -4.02
N ARG A 338 3.33 15.21 -3.51
CA ARG A 338 4.51 14.85 -2.71
C ARG A 338 4.22 15.08 -1.24
N VAL A 339 4.12 14.01 -0.47
CA VAL A 339 3.68 14.04 0.93
C VAL A 339 4.87 13.86 1.85
N GLY A 340 5.16 14.87 2.68
CA GLY A 340 6.15 14.77 3.75
C GLY A 340 5.61 13.92 4.90
N MET A 341 6.17 12.71 5.06
CA MET A 341 5.80 11.73 6.08
C MET A 341 7.01 11.38 6.97
N PRO A 342 6.84 10.67 8.10
CA PRO A 342 7.97 10.43 9.00
C PRO A 342 9.13 9.67 8.36
N SER A 343 8.88 8.79 7.40
CA SER A 343 9.95 8.05 6.70
C SER A 343 10.59 8.82 5.52
N GLY A 344 10.13 10.03 5.18
CA GLY A 344 10.60 10.79 4.01
C GLY A 344 9.45 11.29 3.13
N ILE A 345 9.67 11.36 1.82
CA ILE A 345 8.68 11.89 0.86
C ILE A 345 7.99 10.75 0.10
N LEU A 346 6.66 10.68 0.19
CA LEU A 346 5.85 9.74 -0.58
C LEU A 346 5.15 10.47 -1.73
N THR A 347 5.30 9.95 -2.95
CA THR A 347 4.59 10.48 -4.12
C THR A 347 3.33 9.66 -4.42
N ALA A 348 2.20 10.34 -4.52
CA ALA A 348 0.89 9.77 -4.88
C ALA A 348 0.16 10.69 -5.86
N ASP A 349 -0.72 10.16 -6.69
CA ASP A 349 -1.55 10.94 -7.60
C ASP A 349 -3.01 10.49 -7.48
N ALA A 350 -3.93 11.32 -7.95
CA ALA A 350 -5.32 10.95 -8.10
C ALA A 350 -5.95 11.76 -9.23
N ALA A 351 -6.88 11.13 -9.94
CA ALA A 351 -7.82 11.84 -10.80
C ALA A 351 -9.21 11.76 -10.20
N VAL A 352 -9.80 12.93 -10.00
CA VAL A 352 -11.10 13.12 -9.40
C VAL A 352 -11.88 14.08 -10.28
N THR A 353 -13.07 13.67 -10.69
CA THR A 353 -13.97 14.48 -11.51
C THR A 353 -15.21 14.86 -10.71
N ARG A 354 -15.80 16.02 -11.06
CA ARG A 354 -17.06 16.48 -10.50
C ARG A 354 -18.09 16.54 -11.62
N GLY A 355 -19.00 15.57 -11.62
CA GLY A 355 -20.12 15.50 -12.56
C GLY A 355 -21.42 16.00 -11.93
N ALA A 356 -22.54 15.80 -12.65
CA ALA A 356 -23.88 16.10 -12.15
C ALA A 356 -24.22 15.28 -10.88
N ASP A 357 -23.73 14.05 -10.80
CA ASP A 357 -23.95 13.13 -9.67
C ASP A 357 -22.97 13.35 -8.49
N GLY A 358 -22.15 14.42 -8.55
CA GLY A 358 -21.18 14.77 -7.53
C GLY A 358 -19.74 14.34 -7.86
N TRP A 359 -18.95 14.13 -6.81
CA TRP A 359 -17.53 13.80 -6.93
C TRP A 359 -17.32 12.31 -7.20
N ARG A 360 -16.46 12.00 -8.17
CA ARG A 360 -16.01 10.64 -8.47
C ARG A 360 -14.50 10.58 -8.49
N ALA A 361 -13.93 9.66 -7.71
CA ALA A 361 -12.52 9.31 -7.83
C ALA A 361 -12.37 8.28 -8.95
N GLU A 362 -11.78 8.67 -10.07
CA GLU A 362 -11.58 7.78 -11.22
C GLU A 362 -10.38 6.87 -11.01
N ARG A 363 -9.32 7.41 -10.42
CA ARG A 363 -8.16 6.64 -9.99
C ARG A 363 -7.50 7.29 -8.78
N GLY A 364 -6.90 6.46 -7.94
CA GLY A 364 -5.83 6.85 -7.03
C GLY A 364 -4.57 6.10 -7.42
N ALA A 365 -3.42 6.75 -7.37
CA ALA A 365 -2.15 6.19 -7.80
C ALA A 365 -1.06 6.42 -6.76
N PHE A 366 -0.09 5.52 -6.72
CA PHE A 366 1.18 5.78 -6.06
C PHE A 366 2.33 5.27 -6.91
N PHE A 367 3.50 5.85 -6.67
CA PHE A 367 4.71 5.54 -7.43
C PHE A 367 5.61 4.64 -6.61
N ARG A 368 6.16 3.62 -7.28
CA ARG A 368 7.16 2.72 -6.73
C ARG A 368 8.25 2.51 -7.76
N THR A 369 9.28 1.81 -7.34
CA THR A 369 10.35 1.32 -8.21
C THR A 369 10.48 -0.19 -7.98
N ALA A 370 10.93 -0.92 -8.99
CA ALA A 370 11.22 -2.35 -8.87
C ALA A 370 12.60 -2.66 -9.42
N ARG A 371 13.14 -3.84 -9.11
CA ARG A 371 14.39 -4.33 -9.71
C ARG A 371 14.51 -5.85 -9.54
N PRO A 372 14.88 -6.60 -10.59
CA PRO A 372 15.29 -7.99 -10.44
C PRO A 372 16.64 -8.09 -9.72
N LEU A 373 16.73 -8.99 -8.75
CA LEU A 373 17.93 -9.21 -7.94
C LEU A 373 18.64 -10.50 -8.36
N MET A 374 17.88 -11.54 -8.66
CA MET A 374 18.39 -12.85 -9.07
C MET A 374 17.36 -13.56 -9.95
N ARG A 375 17.83 -14.39 -10.89
CA ARG A 375 17.01 -15.29 -11.70
C ARG A 375 17.64 -16.68 -11.64
N GLY A 376 16.83 -17.72 -11.48
CA GLY A 376 17.30 -19.09 -11.40
C GLY A 376 16.19 -20.02 -10.95
N ALA A 377 16.53 -20.97 -10.07
CA ALA A 377 15.55 -21.82 -9.42
C ALA A 377 15.79 -21.84 -7.91
N VAL A 378 14.71 -21.82 -7.12
CA VAL A 378 14.76 -21.98 -5.67
C VAL A 378 14.58 -23.46 -5.32
N PHE A 379 15.43 -23.97 -4.43
CA PHE A 379 15.29 -25.32 -3.88
C PHE A 379 14.25 -25.33 -2.77
N TYR A 380 13.52 -26.44 -2.65
CA TYR A 380 12.62 -26.70 -1.55
C TYR A 380 12.65 -28.18 -1.20
N ASP A 381 12.41 -28.47 0.08
CA ASP A 381 12.23 -29.82 0.61
C ASP A 381 10.80 -29.94 1.15
N ALA A 382 9.90 -30.56 0.37
CA ALA A 382 8.51 -30.73 0.76
C ALA A 382 8.01 -32.14 0.41
N PRO A 383 7.03 -32.69 1.15
CA PRO A 383 6.33 -33.88 0.73
C PRO A 383 5.63 -33.62 -0.62
N PRO A 384 5.50 -34.65 -1.49
CA PRO A 384 4.83 -34.50 -2.78
C PRO A 384 3.38 -34.00 -2.59
N PRO A 385 2.87 -33.14 -3.49
CA PRO A 385 1.46 -32.77 -3.46
C PRO A 385 0.62 -34.04 -3.63
N VAL A 386 -0.37 -34.22 -2.75
CA VAL A 386 -1.29 -35.38 -2.77
C VAL A 386 -2.29 -35.24 -3.91
#